data_AF-L1J102-F1
#
_entry.id   AF-L1J102-F1
#
_cell.length_a   1.000
_cell.length_b   1.000
_cell.length_c   1.000
_cell.angle_alpha   90.00
_cell.angle_beta   90.00
_cell.angle_gamma   90.00
#
_symmetry.space_group_name_H-M   'P 1'
#
loop_
_entity.id
_entity.type
_entity.pdbx_description
1 polymer ?
#
loop_
_entity_poly.entity_id
_entity_poly.type
_entity_poly.pdbx_seq_one_letter_code
_entity_poly.pdbx_strand_id
1 'polypeptide(L)'
;MKIDTDSLRSHLKLRCFNIDLEVLCEQQTVENLRSFFLSFPRGFRLSQTVSLLRACTDVTDAQAMDVFDLLDCDGRGCLRFTEFYFLCCLLVAYCRRELKKFMYQRWDDISRLLQAKSRDREISTGSKVVKVPVVSVCCFFRILGQERDLFSKMEQLRLSKRDLNRNELETLFFALFHDFDEEIQENFLPDEPTKDGEGTSVPNKTRVCTVS
;
A
#
# COMPACT_ATOMS: atom_id res chain seq x y z
N MET A 1 -9.13 18.03 -18.19
CA MET A 1 -7.76 17.65 -18.60
C MET A 1 -7.68 16.15 -18.46
N LYS A 2 -7.81 15.40 -19.57
CA LYS A 2 -7.59 13.95 -19.55
C LYS A 2 -6.11 13.75 -19.24
N ILE A 3 -5.79 12.91 -18.26
CA ILE A 3 -4.42 12.46 -18.09
C ILE A 3 -4.08 11.70 -19.37
N ASP A 4 -3.11 12.19 -20.11
CA ASP A 4 -2.48 11.39 -21.15
C ASP A 4 -1.72 10.27 -20.44
N THR A 5 -2.34 9.11 -20.38
CA THR A 5 -1.79 7.90 -19.75
C THR A 5 -0.48 7.47 -20.40
N ASP A 6 -0.27 7.80 -21.68
CA ASP A 6 0.98 7.48 -22.37
C ASP A 6 2.07 8.51 -22.04
N SER A 7 1.71 9.77 -21.84
CA SER A 7 2.60 10.78 -21.24
C SER A 7 2.97 10.46 -19.80
N LEU A 8 2.04 9.91 -19.01
CA LEU A 8 2.28 9.45 -17.63
C LEU A 8 3.18 8.21 -17.60
N ARG A 9 2.94 7.23 -18.49
CA ARG A 9 3.80 6.05 -18.68
C ARG A 9 5.21 6.41 -19.15
N SER A 10 5.33 7.40 -20.04
CA SER A 10 6.62 7.83 -20.60
C SER A 10 7.40 8.75 -19.65
N HIS A 11 6.77 9.73 -19.01
CA HIS A 11 7.42 10.61 -18.03
C HIS A 11 7.93 9.86 -16.81
N LEU A 12 7.18 8.85 -16.35
CA LEU A 12 7.58 8.10 -15.18
C LEU A 12 8.57 6.96 -15.51
N LYS A 13 8.90 6.72 -16.79
CA LYS A 13 9.54 5.47 -17.26
C LYS A 13 8.89 4.20 -16.66
N LEU A 14 7.63 4.31 -16.23
CA LEU A 14 6.84 3.27 -15.61
C LEU A 14 6.19 2.46 -16.72
N ARG A 15 7.00 1.75 -17.51
CA ARG A 15 6.48 0.59 -18.23
C ARG A 15 6.06 -0.42 -17.16
N CYS A 16 4.82 -0.28 -16.72
CA CYS A 16 4.11 -1.14 -15.79
C CYS A 16 4.76 -1.30 -14.41
N PHE A 17 4.93 -0.24 -13.60
CA PHE A 17 5.28 -0.32 -12.16
C PHE A 17 6.19 -1.50 -11.77
N ASN A 18 7.18 -1.82 -12.61
CA ASN A 18 8.16 -2.85 -12.35
C ASN A 18 9.32 -2.21 -11.58
N ILE A 19 8.92 -1.39 -10.62
CA ILE A 19 9.76 -0.62 -9.73
C ILE A 19 9.55 -1.29 -8.38
N ASP A 20 10.62 -1.77 -7.77
CA ASP A 20 10.55 -2.32 -6.43
C ASP A 20 10.18 -1.23 -5.43
N LEU A 21 9.52 -1.60 -4.34
CA LEU A 21 9.22 -0.68 -3.24
C LEU A 21 10.49 0.03 -2.71
N GLU A 22 11.64 -0.65 -2.79
CA GLU A 22 12.96 -0.10 -2.46
C GLU A 22 13.35 1.04 -3.42
N VAL A 23 13.10 0.87 -4.71
CA VAL A 23 13.39 1.89 -5.74
C VAL A 23 12.49 3.11 -5.59
N LEU A 24 11.26 2.96 -5.08
CA LEU A 24 10.41 4.11 -4.72
C LEU A 24 11.02 4.97 -3.60
N CYS A 25 11.86 4.38 -2.74
CA CYS A 25 12.54 5.09 -1.68
C CYS A 25 13.85 5.75 -2.14
N GLU A 26 14.33 5.44 -3.36
CA GLU A 26 15.50 6.10 -3.93
C GLU A 26 15.22 7.58 -4.19
N GLN A 27 16.19 8.42 -3.82
CA GLN A 27 16.08 9.88 -3.95
C GLN A 27 15.71 10.30 -5.38
N GLN A 28 16.33 9.68 -6.39
CA GLN A 28 16.05 10.00 -7.79
C GLN A 28 14.60 9.70 -8.19
N THR A 29 14.04 8.59 -7.72
CA THR A 29 12.64 8.21 -8.00
C THR A 29 11.67 9.18 -7.33
N VAL A 30 11.95 9.57 -6.08
CA VAL A 30 11.17 10.57 -5.35
C VAL A 30 11.20 11.92 -6.08
N GLU A 31 12.36 12.34 -6.58
CA GLU A 31 12.51 13.58 -7.35
C GLU A 31 11.77 13.53 -8.69
N ASN A 32 11.77 12.38 -9.37
CA ASN A 32 11.01 12.17 -10.60
C ASN A 32 9.50 12.26 -10.33
N LEU A 33 9.01 11.60 -9.27
CA LEU A 33 7.62 11.68 -8.84
C LEU A 33 7.24 13.11 -8.43
N ARG A 34 8.14 13.83 -7.77
CA ARG A 34 7.92 15.24 -7.40
C ARG A 34 7.83 16.12 -8.63
N SER A 35 8.73 15.96 -9.59
CA SER A 35 8.72 16.70 -10.85
C SER A 35 7.43 16.45 -11.63
N PHE A 36 6.98 15.20 -11.68
CA PHE A 36 5.69 14.82 -12.25
C PHE A 36 4.53 15.48 -11.49
N PHE A 37 4.51 15.43 -10.15
CA PHE A 37 3.47 16.06 -9.34
C PHE A 37 3.40 17.58 -9.56
N LEU A 38 4.55 18.25 -9.71
CA LEU A 38 4.62 19.69 -9.96
C LEU A 38 4.04 20.11 -11.32
N SER A 39 3.83 19.18 -12.26
CA SER A 39 3.08 19.45 -13.48
C SER A 39 1.58 19.73 -13.24
N PHE A 40 1.09 19.49 -12.00
CA PHE A 40 -0.28 19.76 -11.58
C PHE A 40 -0.33 20.96 -10.62
N PRO A 41 -0.45 22.20 -11.11
CA PRO A 41 -0.34 23.41 -10.31
C PRO A 41 -1.43 23.58 -9.23
N ARG A 42 -2.49 22.77 -9.29
CA ARG A 42 -3.61 22.77 -8.33
C ARG A 42 -3.66 21.50 -7.47
N GLY A 43 -2.53 20.79 -7.35
CA GLY A 43 -2.43 19.49 -6.70
C GLY A 43 -3.06 18.37 -7.53
N PHE A 44 -2.97 17.14 -7.02
CA PHE A 44 -3.48 15.94 -7.70
C PHE A 44 -4.92 15.67 -7.26
N ARG A 45 -5.88 15.99 -8.13
CA ARG A 45 -7.32 16.01 -7.84
C ARG A 45 -7.98 14.64 -8.07
N LEU A 46 -9.22 14.51 -7.59
CA LEU A 46 -10.02 13.30 -7.76
C LEU A 46 -10.03 12.76 -9.20
N SER A 47 -10.29 13.60 -10.21
CA SER A 47 -10.31 13.15 -11.60
C SER A 47 -8.99 12.55 -12.08
N GLN A 48 -7.88 13.06 -11.54
CA GLN A 48 -6.54 12.59 -11.85
C GLN A 48 -6.25 11.27 -11.11
N THR A 49 -6.65 11.17 -9.84
CA THR A 49 -6.60 9.94 -9.05
C THR A 49 -7.41 8.81 -9.65
N VAL A 50 -8.66 9.07 -10.06
CA VAL A 50 -9.50 8.10 -10.76
C VAL A 50 -8.84 7.63 -12.05
N SER A 51 -8.35 8.56 -12.88
CA SER A 51 -7.67 8.21 -14.13
C SER A 51 -6.42 7.36 -13.90
N LEU A 52 -5.63 7.68 -12.87
CA LEU A 52 -4.43 6.92 -12.50
C LEU A 52 -4.78 5.52 -11.99
N LEU A 53 -5.73 5.40 -11.07
CA LEU A 53 -6.17 4.12 -10.52
C LEU A 53 -6.74 3.21 -11.61
N ARG A 54 -7.58 3.74 -12.51
CA ARG A 54 -8.14 3.00 -13.66
C ARG A 54 -7.07 2.56 -14.66
N ALA A 55 -5.96 3.27 -14.74
CA ALA A 55 -4.85 2.89 -15.61
C ALA A 55 -3.99 1.76 -15.03
N CYS A 56 -4.09 1.48 -13.73
CA CYS A 56 -3.18 0.59 -13.01
C CYS A 56 -3.88 -0.57 -12.30
N THR A 57 -5.20 -0.49 -12.13
CA THR A 57 -5.99 -1.43 -11.33
C THR A 57 -7.38 -1.59 -11.95
N ASP A 58 -8.09 -2.64 -11.56
CA ASP A 58 -9.47 -2.90 -12.00
C ASP A 58 -10.53 -2.23 -11.11
N VAL A 59 -10.14 -1.26 -10.27
CA VAL A 59 -11.08 -0.59 -9.37
C VAL A 59 -12.15 0.19 -10.16
N THR A 60 -13.35 0.23 -9.60
CA THR A 60 -14.47 1.05 -10.10
C THR A 60 -14.28 2.52 -9.74
N ASP A 61 -15.01 3.41 -10.41
CA ASP A 61 -14.97 4.85 -10.10
C ASP A 61 -15.37 5.14 -8.64
N ALA A 62 -16.37 4.43 -8.13
CA ALA A 62 -16.77 4.54 -6.72
C ALA A 62 -15.65 4.14 -5.77
N GLN A 63 -14.95 3.04 -6.04
CA GLN A 63 -13.78 2.63 -5.26
C GLN A 63 -12.62 3.62 -5.40
N ALA A 64 -12.41 4.20 -6.58
CA ALA A 64 -11.38 5.21 -6.79
C ALA A 64 -11.69 6.53 -6.05
N MET A 65 -12.98 6.89 -5.94
CA MET A 65 -13.43 7.97 -5.07
C MET A 65 -13.15 7.65 -3.60
N ASP A 66 -13.45 6.43 -3.14
CA ASP A 66 -13.11 5.99 -1.78
C ASP A 66 -11.60 6.10 -1.49
N VAL A 67 -10.74 5.74 -2.45
CA VAL A 67 -9.26 5.87 -2.33
C VAL A 67 -8.86 7.34 -2.18
N PHE A 68 -9.40 8.20 -3.04
CA PHE A 68 -9.10 9.62 -3.00
C PHE A 68 -9.55 10.23 -1.67
N ASP A 69 -10.79 9.94 -1.28
CA ASP A 69 -11.38 10.41 -0.04
C ASP A 69 -10.66 9.86 1.18
N LEU A 70 -10.00 8.71 1.11
CA LEU A 70 -9.12 8.21 2.17
C LEU A 70 -7.80 9.01 2.23
N LEU A 71 -7.20 9.32 1.08
CA LEU A 71 -5.88 9.95 0.97
C LEU A 71 -5.87 11.47 1.15
N ASP A 72 -6.98 12.16 0.84
CA ASP A 72 -7.12 13.62 0.97
C ASP A 72 -7.28 14.02 2.45
N CYS A 73 -6.30 13.70 3.29
CA CYS A 73 -6.38 13.77 4.76
C CYS A 73 -6.76 15.15 5.30
N ASP A 74 -6.46 16.22 4.56
CA ASP A 74 -6.79 17.59 4.94
C ASP A 74 -8.04 18.15 4.24
N GLY A 75 -8.73 17.34 3.43
CA GLY A 75 -10.03 17.66 2.83
C GLY A 75 -9.97 18.83 1.85
N ARG A 76 -8.81 19.08 1.24
CA ARG A 76 -8.63 20.21 0.31
C ARG A 76 -9.21 19.95 -1.07
N GLY A 77 -9.66 18.73 -1.35
CA GLY A 77 -10.10 18.30 -2.68
C GLY A 77 -8.91 18.11 -3.64
N CYS A 78 -7.70 17.99 -3.11
CA CYS A 78 -6.50 17.66 -3.86
C CYS A 78 -5.45 17.01 -2.96
N LEU A 79 -4.77 15.98 -3.46
CA LEU A 79 -3.66 15.36 -2.76
C LEU A 79 -2.44 16.27 -2.78
N ARG A 80 -1.80 16.44 -1.63
CA ARG A 80 -0.44 16.97 -1.50
C ARG A 80 0.57 15.92 -1.94
N PHE A 81 1.82 16.34 -2.17
CA PHE A 81 2.84 15.42 -2.66
C PHE A 81 3.01 14.18 -1.77
N THR A 82 2.92 14.31 -0.45
CA THR A 82 3.03 13.17 0.48
C THR A 82 1.89 12.16 0.30
N GLU A 83 0.67 12.63 0.07
CA GLU A 83 -0.52 11.79 -0.12
C GLU A 83 -0.51 11.15 -1.52
N PHE A 84 -0.08 11.90 -2.53
CA PHE A 84 0.18 11.38 -3.88
C PHE A 84 1.30 10.33 -3.88
N TYR A 85 2.40 10.57 -3.17
CA TYR A 85 3.49 9.61 -3.06
C TYR A 85 3.01 8.30 -2.40
N PHE A 86 2.20 8.41 -1.35
CA PHE A 86 1.61 7.25 -0.69
C PHE A 86 0.67 6.47 -1.64
N LEU A 87 -0.12 7.15 -2.48
CA LEU A 87 -0.88 6.52 -3.56
C LEU A 87 0.02 5.71 -4.51
N CYS A 88 1.16 6.27 -4.92
CA CYS A 88 2.12 5.56 -5.77
C CYS A 88 2.69 4.31 -5.09
N CYS A 89 3.00 4.37 -3.78
CA CYS A 89 3.43 3.20 -3.02
C CYS A 89 2.35 2.11 -2.97
N LEU A 90 1.09 2.48 -2.70
CA LEU A 90 -0.04 1.54 -2.72
C LEU A 90 -0.21 0.88 -4.08
N LEU A 91 -0.09 1.66 -5.16
CA LEU A 91 -0.18 1.16 -6.53
C LEU A 91 0.94 0.17 -6.87
N VAL A 92 2.18 0.46 -6.49
CA VAL A 92 3.30 -0.48 -6.68
C VAL A 92 3.06 -1.76 -5.91
N ALA A 93 2.73 -1.66 -4.62
CA ALA A 93 2.48 -2.83 -3.78
C ALA A 93 1.32 -3.68 -4.31
N TYR A 94 0.26 -3.04 -4.83
CA TYR A 94 -0.85 -3.71 -5.50
C TYR A 94 -0.39 -4.43 -6.78
N CYS A 95 0.32 -3.74 -7.68
CA CYS A 95 0.78 -4.32 -8.96
C CYS A 95 1.70 -5.53 -8.75
N ARG A 96 2.48 -5.53 -7.66
CA ARG A 96 3.40 -6.63 -7.31
C ARG A 96 2.76 -7.75 -6.49
N ARG A 97 1.49 -7.63 -6.12
CA ARG A 97 0.82 -8.53 -5.17
C ARG A 97 1.51 -8.59 -3.80
N GLU A 98 2.29 -7.56 -3.46
CA GLU A 98 2.99 -7.40 -2.18
C GLU A 98 2.23 -6.49 -1.22
N LEU A 99 0.96 -6.20 -1.51
CA LEU A 99 0.15 -5.26 -0.76
C LEU A 99 0.06 -5.64 0.72
N LYS A 100 -0.19 -6.92 1.04
CA LYS A 100 -0.20 -7.40 2.44
C LYS A 100 1.13 -7.14 3.16
N LYS A 101 2.27 -7.45 2.52
CA LYS A 101 3.62 -7.19 3.03
C LYS A 101 3.87 -5.71 3.29
N PHE A 102 3.57 -4.88 2.29
CA PHE A 102 3.72 -3.43 2.36
C PHE A 102 2.91 -2.86 3.53
N MET A 103 1.67 -3.33 3.68
CA MET A 103 0.76 -2.90 4.73
C MET A 103 1.29 -3.21 6.13
N TYR A 104 1.78 -4.43 6.32
CA TYR A 104 2.42 -4.85 7.56
C TYR A 104 3.65 -3.99 7.87
N GLN A 105 4.55 -3.83 6.90
CA GLN A 105 5.79 -3.05 7.07
C GLN A 105 5.56 -1.55 7.28
N ARG A 106 4.46 -0.99 6.78
CA ARG A 106 4.13 0.45 6.84
C ARG A 106 2.95 0.74 7.76
N TRP A 107 2.59 -0.19 8.64
CA TRP A 107 1.42 -0.10 9.52
C TRP A 107 1.33 1.22 10.28
N ASP A 108 2.43 1.74 10.82
CA ASP A 108 2.44 3.02 11.53
C ASP A 108 2.06 4.20 10.63
N ASP A 109 2.40 4.18 9.35
CA ASP A 109 2.00 5.22 8.39
C ASP A 109 0.53 5.12 8.03
N ILE A 110 0.06 3.89 7.80
CA ILE A 110 -1.34 3.58 7.47
C ILE A 110 -2.26 3.93 8.64
N SER A 111 -1.89 3.54 9.86
CA SER A 111 -2.66 3.83 11.06
C SER A 111 -2.73 5.34 11.31
N ARG A 112 -1.64 6.08 11.07
CA ARG A 112 -1.63 7.56 11.11
C ARG A 112 -2.52 8.17 10.04
N LEU A 113 -2.52 7.64 8.82
CA LEU A 113 -3.40 8.08 7.72
C LEU A 113 -4.87 7.93 8.10
N LEU A 114 -5.26 6.74 8.56
CA LEU A 114 -6.63 6.42 8.99
C LEU A 114 -7.06 7.30 10.18
N GLN A 115 -6.16 7.55 11.12
CA GLN A 115 -6.40 8.45 12.25
C GLN A 115 -6.51 9.93 11.84
N ALA A 116 -5.71 10.39 10.87
CA ALA A 116 -5.75 11.77 10.40
C ALA A 116 -7.12 12.13 9.81
N LYS A 117 -7.75 11.19 9.10
CA LYS A 117 -9.11 11.33 8.58
C LYS A 117 -10.20 11.37 9.62
N SER A 118 -9.89 10.93 10.82
CA SER A 118 -10.86 10.83 11.91
C SER A 118 -11.03 12.14 12.69
N ARG A 119 -10.28 13.18 12.33
CA ARG A 119 -10.16 14.43 13.10
C ARG A 119 -11.41 15.33 13.12
N ASP A 120 -12.51 14.92 12.52
CA ASP A 120 -13.76 15.70 12.56
C ASP A 120 -14.65 15.45 13.80
N ARG A 121 -14.28 14.57 14.74
CA ARG A 121 -15.12 14.33 15.93
C ARG A 121 -14.31 14.26 17.22
N GLU A 122 -14.74 15.07 18.20
CA GLU A 122 -14.33 15.13 19.61
C GLU A 122 -13.17 16.08 19.98
N ILE A 123 -13.51 17.38 20.02
CA ILE A 123 -12.99 18.29 21.06
C ILE A 123 -13.93 18.17 22.26
N SER A 124 -13.69 17.21 23.14
CA SER A 124 -14.16 17.29 24.54
C SER A 124 -13.38 16.31 25.40
N THR A 125 -12.88 16.83 26.53
CA THR A 125 -12.32 16.12 27.69
C THR A 125 -11.02 15.33 27.49
N GLY A 126 -9.89 16.02 27.72
CA GLY A 126 -8.78 15.54 28.57
C GLY A 126 -7.87 14.38 28.12
N SER A 127 -8.30 13.54 27.18
CA SER A 127 -7.46 12.49 26.57
C SER A 127 -8.02 12.19 25.19
N LYS A 128 -7.35 12.70 24.14
CA LYS A 128 -7.74 12.47 22.75
C LYS A 128 -7.44 11.02 22.36
N VAL A 129 -8.37 10.12 22.67
CA VAL A 129 -8.38 8.79 22.05
C VAL A 129 -8.86 8.98 20.62
N VAL A 130 -7.93 8.97 19.66
CA VAL A 130 -8.29 9.07 18.24
C VAL A 130 -8.96 7.76 17.84
N LYS A 131 -10.23 7.84 17.43
CA LYS A 131 -11.01 6.70 16.94
C LYS A 131 -11.09 6.76 15.43
N VAL A 132 -10.87 5.64 14.75
CA VAL A 132 -10.95 5.51 13.29
C VAL A 132 -12.33 4.99 12.90
N PRO A 133 -13.11 5.72 12.08
CA PRO A 133 -14.38 5.22 11.58
C PRO A 133 -14.19 3.91 10.83
N VAL A 134 -15.02 2.91 11.14
CA VAL A 134 -15.01 1.60 10.45
C VAL A 134 -15.22 1.78 8.95
N VAL A 135 -16.00 2.77 8.53
CA VAL A 135 -16.18 3.10 7.11
C VAL A 135 -14.83 3.40 6.43
N SER A 136 -13.94 4.16 7.07
CA SER A 136 -12.60 4.44 6.53
C SER A 136 -11.77 3.16 6.37
N VAL A 137 -11.90 2.24 7.32
CA VAL A 137 -11.26 0.92 7.28
C VAL A 137 -11.87 0.07 6.16
N CYS A 138 -13.20 0.04 6.02
CA CYS A 138 -13.87 -0.65 4.92
C CYS A 138 -13.45 -0.12 3.57
N CYS A 139 -13.41 1.20 3.37
CA CYS A 139 -12.90 1.82 2.15
C CYS A 139 -11.46 1.38 1.89
N PHE A 140 -10.62 1.39 2.92
CA PHE A 140 -9.24 0.90 2.84
C PHE A 140 -9.17 -0.56 2.35
N PHE A 141 -9.88 -1.49 3.00
CA PHE A 141 -9.87 -2.92 2.65
C PHE A 141 -10.58 -3.25 1.34
N ARG A 142 -11.55 -2.42 0.92
CA ARG A 142 -12.22 -2.54 -0.38
C ARG A 142 -11.24 -2.30 -1.52
N ILE A 143 -10.31 -1.37 -1.36
CA ILE A 143 -9.20 -1.15 -2.33
C ILE A 143 -8.35 -2.40 -2.46
N LEU A 144 -8.16 -3.15 -1.37
CA LEU A 144 -7.37 -4.38 -1.35
C LEU A 144 -8.12 -5.58 -1.93
N GLY A 145 -9.43 -5.46 -2.23
CA GLY A 145 -10.28 -6.60 -2.57
C GLY A 145 -10.47 -7.59 -1.41
N GLN A 146 -10.28 -7.14 -0.16
CA GLN A 146 -10.33 -7.97 1.06
C GLN A 146 -11.53 -7.60 1.95
N GLU A 147 -12.56 -6.95 1.41
CA GLU A 147 -13.72 -6.48 2.17
C GLU A 147 -14.49 -7.61 2.87
N ARG A 148 -14.51 -8.83 2.30
CA ARG A 148 -15.25 -9.96 2.86
C ARG A 148 -14.63 -10.48 4.16
N ASP A 149 -13.31 -10.51 4.23
CA ASP A 149 -12.58 -11.05 5.39
C ASP A 149 -12.62 -10.07 6.56
N LEU A 150 -12.70 -8.76 6.27
CA LEU A 150 -12.78 -7.69 7.26
C LEU A 150 -13.93 -7.89 8.24
N PHE A 151 -15.17 -8.02 7.75
CA PHE A 151 -16.35 -8.07 8.62
C PHE A 151 -16.41 -9.35 9.46
N SER A 152 -16.03 -10.49 8.86
CA SER A 152 -15.92 -11.77 9.59
C SER A 152 -14.92 -11.65 10.74
N LYS A 153 -13.75 -11.04 10.48
CA LYS A 153 -12.72 -10.86 11.51
C LYS A 153 -13.12 -9.87 12.60
N MET A 154 -13.77 -8.77 12.23
CA MET A 154 -14.30 -7.80 13.20
C MET A 154 -15.32 -8.43 14.15
N GLU A 155 -16.19 -9.30 13.64
CA GLU A 155 -17.18 -10.02 14.45
C GLU A 155 -16.51 -11.02 15.40
N GLN A 156 -15.56 -11.82 14.91
CA GLN A 156 -14.79 -12.77 15.71
C GLN A 156 -14.04 -12.08 16.87
N LEU A 157 -13.42 -10.94 16.59
CA LEU A 157 -12.65 -10.16 17.55
C LEU A 157 -13.53 -9.26 18.45
N ARG A 158 -14.85 -9.25 18.24
CA ARG A 158 -15.82 -8.42 18.98
C ARG A 158 -15.47 -6.93 18.96
N LEU A 159 -14.96 -6.46 17.82
CA LEU A 159 -14.57 -5.06 17.66
C LEU A 159 -15.79 -4.15 17.49
N SER A 160 -15.60 -2.87 17.82
CA SER A 160 -16.60 -1.84 17.54
C SER A 160 -16.97 -1.80 16.05
N LYS A 161 -18.28 -1.74 15.75
CA LYS A 161 -18.81 -1.66 14.39
C LYS A 161 -18.86 -0.24 13.83
N ARG A 162 -18.58 0.77 14.66
CA ARG A 162 -18.70 2.18 14.29
C ARG A 162 -17.34 2.85 14.17
N ASP A 163 -16.56 2.79 15.23
CA ASP A 163 -15.24 3.42 15.29
C ASP A 163 -14.27 2.53 16.09
N LEU A 164 -13.04 2.38 15.60
CA LEU A 164 -11.99 1.56 16.20
C LEU A 164 -10.94 2.46 16.87
N ASN A 165 -10.58 2.19 18.11
CA ASN A 165 -9.39 2.82 18.71
C ASN A 165 -8.11 2.21 18.12
N ARG A 166 -6.93 2.79 18.42
CA ARG A 166 -5.64 2.31 17.90
C ARG A 166 -5.40 0.82 18.16
N ASN A 167 -5.68 0.35 19.38
CA ASN A 167 -5.44 -1.05 19.76
C ASN A 167 -6.40 -2.00 19.04
N GLU A 168 -7.67 -1.61 18.88
CA GLU A 168 -8.66 -2.39 18.12
C GLU A 168 -8.28 -2.47 16.63
N LEU A 169 -7.85 -1.33 16.07
CA LEU A 169 -7.39 -1.27 14.69
C LEU A 169 -6.13 -2.11 14.48
N GLU A 170 -5.18 -2.05 15.42
CA GLU A 170 -3.96 -2.87 15.41
C GLU A 170 -4.28 -4.36 15.52
N THR A 171 -5.15 -4.74 16.46
CA THR A 171 -5.63 -6.13 16.61
C THR A 171 -6.28 -6.62 15.31
N LEU A 172 -7.13 -5.80 14.69
CA LEU A 172 -7.78 -6.13 13.43
C LEU A 172 -6.77 -6.36 12.31
N PHE A 173 -5.80 -5.46 12.17
CA PHE A 173 -4.75 -5.58 11.17
C PHE A 173 -3.89 -6.81 11.40
N PHE A 174 -3.39 -7.03 12.61
CA PHE A 174 -2.65 -8.26 12.93
C PHE A 174 -3.47 -9.50 12.60
N ALA A 175 -4.75 -9.53 12.92
CA ALA A 175 -5.57 -10.71 12.68
C ALA A 175 -5.92 -10.93 11.20
N LEU A 176 -5.92 -9.88 10.36
CA LEU A 176 -6.12 -9.96 8.91
C LEU A 176 -4.83 -10.28 8.15
N PHE A 177 -3.68 -9.99 8.74
CA PHE A 177 -2.36 -10.22 8.15
C PHE A 177 -1.54 -11.28 8.91
N HIS A 178 -2.14 -11.99 9.87
CA HIS A 178 -1.46 -13.02 10.67
C HIS A 178 -0.92 -14.16 9.80
N ASP A 179 -1.68 -14.54 8.77
CA ASP A 179 -1.26 -15.58 7.80
C ASP A 179 0.04 -15.19 7.06
N PHE A 180 0.42 -13.91 7.08
CA PHE A 180 1.67 -13.41 6.48
C PHE A 180 2.90 -13.72 7.35
N ASP A 181 2.76 -13.86 8.67
CA ASP A 181 3.87 -14.28 9.54
C ASP A 181 4.25 -15.75 9.27
N GLU A 182 3.27 -16.61 8.98
CA GLU A 182 3.51 -18.03 8.65
C GLU A 182 4.16 -18.18 7.25
N GLU A 183 3.69 -17.41 6.26
CA GLU A 183 4.23 -17.41 4.89
C GLU A 183 5.65 -16.81 4.81
N ILE A 184 5.99 -15.83 5.67
CA ILE A 184 7.35 -15.31 5.81
C ILE A 184 8.25 -16.35 6.49
N GLN A 185 7.77 -17.06 7.52
CA GLN A 185 8.56 -18.09 8.19
C GLN A 185 8.91 -19.25 7.25
N GLU A 186 8.00 -19.71 6.40
CA GLU A 186 8.30 -20.77 5.43
C GLU A 186 9.29 -20.33 4.33
N ASN A 187 9.23 -19.08 3.86
CA ASN A 187 10.10 -18.58 2.79
C ASN A 187 11.49 -18.10 3.27
N PHE A 188 11.73 -18.02 4.59
CA PHE A 188 13.01 -17.60 5.19
C PHE A 188 13.64 -18.66 6.10
N LEU A 189 13.10 -19.88 6.16
CA LEU A 189 13.84 -21.01 6.72
C LEU A 189 15.04 -21.27 5.79
N PRO A 190 16.29 -21.11 6.26
CA PRO A 190 17.43 -21.55 5.48
C PRO A 190 17.27 -23.03 5.20
N ASP A 191 17.49 -23.47 3.95
CA ASP A 191 17.60 -24.88 3.60
C ASP A 191 18.44 -25.54 4.71
N GLU A 192 17.86 -26.53 5.39
CA GLU A 192 18.59 -27.25 6.42
C GLU A 192 19.94 -27.69 5.83
N PRO A 193 21.07 -27.44 6.51
CA PRO A 193 22.34 -27.92 6.00
C PRO A 193 22.25 -29.44 5.92
N THR A 194 22.17 -29.96 4.70
CA THR A 194 22.36 -31.38 4.41
C THR A 194 23.67 -31.78 5.06
N LYS A 195 23.55 -32.54 6.15
CA LYS A 195 24.67 -33.20 6.82
C LYS A 195 25.16 -34.32 5.91
N ASP A 196 25.93 -33.97 4.90
CA ASP A 196 26.79 -34.91 4.21
C ASP A 196 28.24 -34.50 4.45
N GLY A 197 28.88 -35.31 5.29
CA GLY A 197 30.30 -35.25 5.53
C GLY A 197 31.11 -35.71 4.33
N GLU A 198 32.39 -35.37 4.40
CA GLU A 198 33.51 -36.01 3.72
C GLU A 198 33.70 -35.73 2.21
N GLY A 199 34.45 -34.66 1.95
CA GLY A 199 35.75 -34.73 1.27
C GLY A 199 35.80 -35.26 -0.16
N THR A 200 36.04 -34.37 -1.13
CA THR A 200 37.29 -34.33 -1.92
C THR A 200 37.24 -33.24 -3.00
N SER A 201 38.43 -32.82 -3.40
CA SER A 201 38.83 -31.68 -4.22
C SER A 201 38.47 -31.72 -5.72
N VAL A 202 37.95 -30.58 -6.25
CA VAL A 202 38.35 -29.82 -7.48
C VAL A 202 38.18 -30.51 -8.88
N PRO A 203 38.05 -29.83 -10.06
CA PRO A 203 37.71 -28.44 -10.44
C PRO A 203 36.56 -28.26 -11.50
N ASN A 204 36.17 -26.99 -11.70
CA ASN A 204 35.69 -26.30 -12.93
C ASN A 204 34.91 -27.07 -14.01
N LYS A 205 33.67 -26.62 -14.26
CA LYS A 205 33.08 -26.60 -15.61
C LYS A 205 32.42 -25.25 -15.90
N THR A 206 33.08 -24.49 -16.76
CA THR A 206 32.53 -23.41 -17.58
C THR A 206 31.31 -23.94 -18.35
N ARG A 207 30.14 -23.32 -18.19
CA ARG A 207 28.96 -23.61 -19.00
C ARG A 207 28.67 -22.42 -19.90
N VAL A 208 29.00 -22.60 -21.18
CA VAL A 208 28.56 -21.78 -22.30
C VAL A 208 27.07 -22.04 -22.51
N CYS A 209 26.25 -20.99 -22.49
CA CYS A 209 24.86 -21.05 -22.97
C CYS A 209 24.84 -20.59 -24.43
N THR A 210 24.63 -21.53 -25.34
CA THR A 210 24.21 -21.28 -26.72
C THR A 210 22.68 -21.12 -26.78
N VAL A 211 22.28 -20.11 -27.53
CA VAL A 211 20.90 -19.73 -27.87
C VAL A 211 20.29 -20.76 -28.83
N SER A 212 19.02 -21.10 -28.63
CA SER A 212 18.08 -21.50 -29.69
C SER A 212 16.68 -21.10 -29.26
#